data_AF-A0A1Y2BWT4-F1
#
_entry.id   AF-A0A1Y2BWT4-F1
#
_cell.length_a   1.000
_cell.length_b   1.000
_cell.length_c   1.000
_cell.angle_alpha   90.00
_cell.angle_beta   90.00
_cell.angle_gamma   90.00
#
_symmetry.space_group_name_H-M   'P 1'
#
loop_
_entity.id
_entity.type
_entity.pdbx_description
1 polymer ?
#
loop_
_entity_poly.entity_id
_entity_poly.type
_entity_poly.pdbx_seq_one_letter_code
_entity_poly.pdbx_strand_id
1 'polypeptide(L)'
;MSSFEAPIDAIADEIWELEDPDLMPTMDDWLLMFNRLTNFGTDWPIHGHFDADAFLRNFMRVSPALRLILCAGAAARYIENPAVKFNYYNRARKAVLHALERPPSLETVIACTGVVSFAYAFSQLEVGNQFLLWSIKMCVELRLNTDPDESPWLYALNLSPRQKEERRRVCWSVVVRYAWNMALLNDEMSFDIDCSNLKAPSAVYDDQPIFVSCAMMKTECETLQSIAKIKRHFMVPPQSIYELFYSKKYADFHLCYTAVLSNFPRNLLLESSLVESISPTEEIEFIAKVKASEDFIVHLKMNINGAKSILHRPRMMVSGLASFAPNRLSSEQRVLMADSITTCVTCALRNIELFNFGTRQSRQGPFGFDSGADSLFEAIIVIWFIYCRMNPEWWNYLSYRVVDFKVLRINLTQVVEFLFGLERLEVGRLASASPRLQCTWAMLVEIDQVTLLGLPTLSIDNMDLNVAGLELGLKIMSLGKDSNFKEDDAVITEPLAFMGLLGAQVSDGIRWKGRSEESWRLFWKLNG
;
A
#
# COMPACT_ATOMS: atom_id res chain seq x y z
N MET A 1 27.65 1.36 -1.56
CA MET A 1 26.93 0.25 -2.25
C MET A 1 27.73 -1.05 -2.11
N SER A 2 28.06 -1.44 -0.88
CA SER A 2 28.73 -2.69 -0.54
C SER A 2 28.10 -3.23 0.75
N SER A 3 27.18 -4.18 0.61
CA SER A 3 26.90 -5.20 1.63
C SER A 3 26.21 -6.41 1.00
N PHE A 4 26.84 -6.98 -0.03
CA PHE A 4 26.63 -8.38 -0.41
C PHE A 4 27.78 -9.15 0.23
N GLU A 5 27.59 -9.64 1.45
CA GLU A 5 28.58 -10.52 2.08
C GLU A 5 27.89 -11.78 2.59
N ALA A 6 27.58 -12.66 1.64
CA ALA A 6 28.21 -13.96 1.59
C ALA A 6 28.63 -14.21 0.13
N PRO A 7 29.91 -14.56 -0.16
CA PRO A 7 30.33 -14.93 -1.51
C PRO A 7 29.60 -16.22 -1.90
N ILE A 8 29.03 -16.25 -3.10
CA ILE A 8 28.54 -17.48 -3.71
C ILE A 8 29.77 -18.16 -4.29
N ASP A 9 30.35 -19.09 -3.54
CA ASP A 9 31.42 -19.94 -4.05
C ASP A 9 30.85 -20.80 -5.19
N ALA A 10 31.44 -20.64 -6.37
CA ALA A 10 31.08 -21.37 -7.57
C ALA A 10 31.46 -22.85 -7.41
N ILE A 11 30.46 -23.71 -7.22
CA ILE A 11 30.62 -25.16 -7.30
C ILE A 11 30.33 -25.55 -8.75
N ALA A 12 31.40 -25.80 -9.50
CA ALA A 12 31.36 -26.49 -10.78
C ALA A 12 31.97 -27.87 -10.58
N ASP A 13 31.10 -28.89 -10.46
CA ASP A 13 31.34 -30.27 -10.87
C ASP A 13 30.00 -31.03 -10.85
N GLU A 14 29.61 -31.64 -11.98
CA GLU A 14 28.43 -32.51 -12.11
C GLU A 14 28.67 -33.82 -11.35
N ILE A 15 28.56 -33.74 -10.03
CA ILE A 15 28.34 -34.89 -9.17
C ILE A 15 26.84 -35.22 -9.27
N TRP A 16 26.48 -36.49 -9.15
CA TRP A 16 25.09 -36.91 -8.89
C TRP A 16 24.67 -36.41 -7.51
N GLU A 17 24.59 -35.10 -7.34
CA GLU A 17 24.26 -34.45 -6.09
C GLU A 17 22.82 -34.83 -5.78
N LEU A 18 22.67 -35.50 -4.63
CA LEU A 18 21.39 -35.71 -3.99
C LEU A 18 20.65 -34.37 -4.00
N GLU A 19 19.41 -34.34 -4.51
CA GLU A 19 18.61 -33.12 -4.51
C GLU A 19 18.63 -32.52 -3.10
N ASP A 20 18.95 -31.23 -3.01
CA ASP A 20 19.09 -30.53 -1.74
C ASP A 20 17.85 -30.79 -0.86
N PRO A 21 17.99 -31.46 0.30
CA PRO A 21 16.87 -31.80 1.16
C PRO A 21 16.03 -30.60 1.58
N ASP A 22 16.62 -29.40 1.64
CA ASP A 22 15.89 -28.16 1.94
C ASP A 22 14.88 -27.80 0.84
N LEU A 23 15.10 -28.25 -0.40
CA LEU A 23 14.25 -27.95 -1.55
C LEU A 23 13.16 -29.01 -1.77
N MET A 24 13.29 -30.18 -1.16
CA MET A 24 12.32 -31.26 -1.28
C MET A 24 10.98 -30.88 -0.64
N PRO A 25 9.84 -31.27 -1.24
CA PRO A 25 8.54 -31.06 -0.62
C PRO A 25 8.36 -31.98 0.58
N THR A 26 7.67 -31.48 1.60
CA THR A 26 7.21 -32.30 2.73
C THR A 26 5.68 -32.32 2.82
N MET A 27 5.14 -33.30 3.56
CA MET A 27 3.70 -33.32 3.86
C MET A 27 3.27 -32.16 4.75
N ASP A 28 4.17 -31.64 5.60
CA ASP A 28 3.91 -30.46 6.42
C ASP A 28 3.77 -29.20 5.56
N ASP A 29 4.62 -29.05 4.54
CA ASP A 29 4.51 -27.97 3.56
C ASP A 29 3.15 -28.03 2.83
N TRP A 30 2.72 -29.24 2.44
CA TRP A 30 1.43 -29.46 1.77
C TRP A 30 0.25 -29.14 2.70
N LEU A 31 0.26 -29.65 3.94
CA LEU A 31 -0.79 -29.40 4.93
C LEU A 31 -0.92 -27.91 5.25
N LEU A 32 0.21 -27.21 5.38
CA LEU A 32 0.23 -25.76 5.58
C LEU A 32 -0.47 -25.02 4.43
N MET A 33 -0.20 -25.42 3.18
CA MET A 33 -0.81 -24.81 2.00
C MET A 33 -2.27 -25.22 1.80
N PHE A 34 -2.62 -26.48 2.08
CA PHE A 34 -4.00 -26.95 2.08
C PHE A 34 -4.82 -26.10 3.05
N ASN A 35 -4.40 -26.03 4.32
CA ASN A 35 -5.11 -25.26 5.34
C ASN A 35 -5.27 -23.78 4.96
N ARG A 36 -4.25 -23.17 4.33
CA ARG A 36 -4.32 -21.81 3.85
C ARG A 36 -5.31 -21.62 2.69
N LEU A 37 -5.26 -22.47 1.68
CA LEU A 37 -5.99 -22.29 0.43
C LEU A 37 -7.44 -22.80 0.51
N THR A 38 -7.73 -23.74 1.40
CA THR A 38 -9.08 -24.33 1.58
C THR A 38 -9.72 -23.93 2.90
N ASN A 39 -9.09 -23.03 3.67
CA ASN A 39 -9.54 -22.66 5.01
C ASN A 39 -9.80 -23.90 5.89
N PHE A 40 -8.78 -24.75 6.04
CA PHE A 40 -8.86 -26.03 6.74
C PHE A 40 -9.89 -27.01 6.14
N GLY A 41 -10.09 -26.95 4.82
CA GLY A 41 -10.97 -27.84 4.08
C GLY A 41 -12.42 -27.40 4.02
N THR A 42 -12.78 -26.22 4.52
CA THR A 42 -14.16 -25.69 4.44
C THR A 42 -14.49 -25.09 3.09
N ASP A 43 -13.49 -24.58 2.38
CA ASP A 43 -13.64 -23.82 1.14
C ASP A 43 -12.93 -24.49 -0.03
N TRP A 44 -13.40 -24.22 -1.26
CA TRP A 44 -12.72 -24.63 -2.48
C TRP A 44 -11.42 -23.83 -2.67
N PRO A 45 -10.32 -24.44 -3.13
CA PRO A 45 -9.04 -23.75 -3.30
C PRO A 45 -9.10 -22.73 -4.45
N ILE A 46 -9.41 -21.48 -4.11
CA ILE A 46 -9.44 -20.34 -5.04
C ILE A 46 -8.37 -19.34 -4.61
N HIS A 47 -7.62 -18.80 -5.58
CA HIS A 47 -6.64 -17.76 -5.29
C HIS A 47 -6.59 -16.71 -6.41
N GLY A 48 -6.34 -15.45 -6.03
CA GLY A 48 -6.42 -14.32 -6.97
C GLY A 48 -5.28 -14.28 -8.00
N HIS A 49 -4.15 -14.93 -7.74
CA HIS A 49 -2.91 -14.77 -8.53
C HIS A 49 -2.46 -16.01 -9.31
N PHE A 50 -2.87 -17.20 -8.90
CA PHE A 50 -2.43 -18.46 -9.50
C PHE A 50 -3.50 -19.53 -9.26
N ASP A 51 -3.41 -20.60 -10.02
CA ASP A 51 -4.34 -21.71 -9.94
C ASP A 51 -4.15 -22.58 -8.69
N ALA A 52 -4.91 -22.30 -7.64
CA ALA A 52 -4.78 -22.97 -6.35
C ALA A 52 -5.20 -24.45 -6.36
N ASP A 53 -6.20 -24.83 -7.17
CA ASP A 53 -6.62 -26.23 -7.32
C ASP A 53 -5.51 -27.06 -7.99
N ALA A 54 -4.97 -26.59 -9.13
CA ALA A 54 -3.89 -27.31 -9.81
C ALA A 54 -2.62 -27.37 -8.96
N PHE A 55 -2.32 -26.28 -8.23
CA PHE A 55 -1.20 -26.22 -7.30
C PHE A 55 -1.29 -27.30 -6.22
N LEU A 56 -2.43 -27.44 -5.54
CA LEU A 56 -2.59 -28.43 -4.46
C LEU A 56 -2.54 -29.87 -4.98
N ARG A 57 -3.13 -30.14 -6.16
CA ARG A 57 -3.10 -31.47 -6.80
C ARG A 57 -1.69 -31.89 -7.24
N ASN A 58 -0.90 -30.92 -7.68
CA ASN A 58 0.43 -31.16 -8.23
C ASN A 58 1.56 -30.73 -7.28
N PHE A 59 1.27 -30.46 -6.02
CA PHE A 59 2.18 -29.81 -5.07
C PHE A 59 3.60 -30.41 -5.01
N MET A 60 3.68 -31.74 -5.06
CA MET A 60 4.96 -32.48 -5.02
C MET A 60 5.79 -32.30 -6.30
N ARG A 61 5.15 -31.89 -7.41
CA ARG A 61 5.75 -31.67 -8.74
C ARG A 61 5.95 -30.19 -9.08
N VAL A 62 5.29 -29.28 -8.38
CA VAL A 62 5.50 -27.83 -8.52
C VAL A 62 6.95 -27.48 -8.18
N SER A 63 7.52 -26.47 -8.85
CA SER A 63 8.91 -26.06 -8.57
C SER A 63 9.12 -25.72 -7.09
N PRO A 64 10.31 -26.03 -6.53
CA PRO A 64 10.65 -25.65 -5.16
C PRO A 64 10.47 -24.14 -4.91
N ALA A 65 10.81 -23.30 -5.89
CA ALA A 65 10.69 -21.85 -5.80
C ALA A 65 9.26 -21.40 -5.50
N LEU A 66 8.27 -21.83 -6.31
CA LEU A 66 6.87 -21.47 -6.12
C LEU A 66 6.29 -22.10 -4.84
N ARG A 67 6.57 -23.38 -4.61
CA ARG A 67 6.07 -24.10 -3.42
C ARG A 67 6.54 -23.40 -2.14
N LEU A 68 7.85 -23.24 -1.97
CA LEU A 68 8.44 -22.79 -0.70
C LEU A 68 8.10 -21.35 -0.39
N ILE A 69 8.00 -20.45 -1.38
CA ILE A 69 7.63 -19.05 -1.12
C ILE A 69 6.16 -18.90 -0.74
N LEU A 70 5.27 -19.73 -1.30
CA LEU A 70 3.88 -19.78 -0.87
C LEU A 70 3.77 -20.33 0.57
N CYS A 71 4.54 -21.38 0.89
CA CYS A 71 4.68 -21.89 2.26
C CYS A 71 5.24 -20.83 3.22
N ALA A 72 6.25 -20.05 2.82
CA ALA A 72 6.79 -18.96 3.62
C ALA A 72 5.73 -17.89 3.91
N GLY A 73 4.93 -17.50 2.90
CA GLY A 73 3.81 -16.60 3.11
C GLY A 73 2.73 -17.17 4.04
N ALA A 74 2.49 -18.48 3.98
CA ALA A 74 1.54 -19.18 4.86
C ALA A 74 2.06 -19.27 6.29
N ALA A 75 3.31 -19.68 6.47
CA ALA A 75 4.02 -19.73 7.76
C ALA A 75 4.04 -18.35 8.42
N ALA A 76 4.31 -17.29 7.65
CA ALA A 76 4.25 -15.92 8.16
C ALA A 76 2.86 -15.55 8.71
N ARG A 77 1.78 -16.21 8.26
CA ARG A 77 0.39 -15.96 8.71
C ARG A 77 -0.01 -16.82 9.89
N TYR A 78 0.26 -18.11 9.83
CA TYR A 78 -0.37 -19.11 10.70
C TYR A 78 0.57 -19.67 11.76
N ILE A 79 1.88 -19.48 11.62
CA ILE A 79 2.86 -19.94 12.60
C ILE A 79 3.22 -18.76 13.49
N GLU A 80 3.33 -18.95 14.80
CA GLU A 80 3.74 -17.87 15.71
C GLU A 80 5.27 -17.76 15.77
N ASN A 81 5.95 -18.90 15.87
CA ASN A 81 7.41 -18.99 16.03
C ASN A 81 8.16 -18.28 14.89
N PRO A 82 8.88 -17.17 15.16
CA PRO A 82 9.64 -16.44 14.15
C PRO A 82 10.74 -17.26 13.48
N ALA A 83 11.42 -18.15 14.22
CA ALA A 83 12.50 -18.97 13.66
C ALA A 83 11.99 -19.89 12.54
N VAL A 84 10.78 -20.44 12.70
CA VAL A 84 10.16 -21.27 11.67
C VAL A 84 9.79 -20.44 10.44
N LYS A 85 9.22 -19.24 10.62
CA LYS A 85 8.94 -18.31 9.50
C LYS A 85 10.18 -18.01 8.69
N PHE A 86 11.29 -17.70 9.37
CA PHE A 86 12.55 -17.39 8.73
C PHE A 86 13.20 -18.60 8.07
N ASN A 87 13.04 -19.80 8.64
CA ASN A 87 13.49 -21.03 7.99
C ASN A 87 12.78 -21.22 6.63
N TYR A 88 11.45 -21.12 6.59
CA TYR A 88 10.70 -21.20 5.33
C TYR A 88 11.13 -20.13 4.33
N TYR A 89 11.33 -18.89 4.78
CA TYR A 89 11.80 -17.81 3.92
C TYR A 89 13.20 -18.06 3.36
N ASN A 90 14.13 -18.54 4.17
CA ASN A 90 15.49 -18.83 3.73
C ASN A 90 15.49 -19.96 2.68
N ARG A 91 14.74 -21.04 2.93
CA ARG A 91 14.53 -22.14 1.95
C ARG A 91 13.92 -21.60 0.66
N ALA A 92 12.88 -20.77 0.76
CA ALA A 92 12.24 -20.16 -0.40
C ALA A 92 13.18 -19.26 -1.19
N ARG A 93 13.94 -18.38 -0.51
CA ARG A 93 14.90 -17.48 -1.16
C ARG A 93 15.99 -18.27 -1.88
N LYS A 94 16.54 -19.32 -1.25
CA LYS A 94 17.50 -20.24 -1.88
C LYS A 94 16.91 -20.85 -3.16
N ALA A 95 15.70 -21.41 -3.06
CA ALA A 95 15.00 -22.01 -4.19
C ALA A 95 14.74 -21.03 -5.35
N VAL A 96 14.35 -19.79 -5.03
CA VAL A 96 14.11 -18.75 -6.05
C VAL A 96 15.41 -18.33 -6.72
N LEU A 97 16.51 -18.19 -5.98
CA LEU A 97 17.81 -17.87 -6.57
C LEU A 97 18.27 -18.95 -7.57
N HIS A 98 18.12 -20.23 -7.22
CA HIS A 98 18.37 -21.33 -8.17
C HIS A 98 17.43 -21.30 -9.37
N ALA A 99 16.15 -20.92 -9.19
CA ALA A 99 15.22 -20.80 -10.30
C ALA A 99 15.57 -19.65 -11.26
N LEU A 100 16.19 -18.58 -10.75
CA LEU A 100 16.65 -17.44 -11.57
C LEU A 100 17.85 -17.77 -12.47
N GLU A 101 18.56 -18.88 -12.23
CA GLU A 101 19.63 -19.39 -13.11
C GLU A 101 19.07 -20.10 -14.36
N ARG A 102 17.76 -20.38 -14.38
CA ARG A 102 17.06 -21.06 -15.47
C ARG A 102 16.28 -20.05 -16.32
N PRO A 103 15.87 -20.43 -17.54
CA PRO A 103 14.97 -19.60 -18.33
C PRO A 103 13.69 -19.24 -17.56
N PRO A 104 13.18 -18.00 -17.67
CA PRO A 104 12.00 -17.58 -16.94
C PRO A 104 10.79 -18.48 -17.16
N SER A 105 9.98 -18.61 -16.11
CA SER A 105 8.70 -19.33 -16.13
C SER A 105 7.64 -18.57 -15.34
N LEU A 106 6.36 -18.91 -15.54
CA LEU A 106 5.27 -18.32 -14.74
C LEU A 106 5.50 -18.54 -13.25
N GLU A 107 5.90 -19.75 -12.86
CA GLU A 107 6.20 -20.10 -11.47
C GLU A 107 7.32 -19.22 -10.88
N THR A 108 8.37 -18.94 -11.66
CA THR A 108 9.50 -18.09 -11.22
C THR A 108 9.07 -16.63 -11.05
N VAL A 109 8.17 -16.12 -11.92
CA VAL A 109 7.59 -14.77 -11.79
C VAL A 109 6.72 -14.65 -10.53
N ILE A 110 5.84 -15.64 -10.30
CA ILE A 110 5.00 -15.71 -9.10
C ILE A 110 5.89 -15.78 -7.87
N ALA A 111 6.93 -16.63 -7.92
CA ALA A 111 7.81 -16.83 -6.78
C ALA A 111 8.60 -15.57 -6.41
N CYS A 112 9.15 -14.86 -7.40
CA CYS A 112 9.78 -13.55 -7.19
C CYS A 112 8.80 -12.54 -6.58
N THR A 113 7.58 -12.46 -7.10
CA THR A 113 6.52 -11.57 -6.56
C THR A 113 6.13 -11.94 -5.11
N GLY A 114 6.17 -13.23 -4.77
CA GLY A 114 6.04 -13.74 -3.41
C GLY A 114 7.17 -13.27 -2.50
N VAL A 115 8.42 -13.30 -2.97
CA VAL A 115 9.58 -12.75 -2.24
C VAL A 115 9.42 -11.26 -2.00
N VAL A 116 8.94 -10.49 -2.98
CA VAL A 116 8.63 -9.05 -2.80
C VAL A 116 7.65 -8.84 -1.65
N SER A 117 6.54 -9.58 -1.67
CA SER A 117 5.48 -9.47 -0.66
C SER A 117 5.98 -9.82 0.74
N PHE A 118 6.78 -10.88 0.85
CA PHE A 118 7.42 -11.25 2.11
C PHE A 118 8.42 -10.19 2.55
N ALA A 119 9.34 -9.77 1.69
CA ALA A 119 10.38 -8.79 2.01
C ALA A 119 9.76 -7.47 2.52
N TYR A 120 8.69 -6.97 1.89
CA TYR A 120 8.03 -5.74 2.33
C TYR A 120 7.34 -5.86 3.69
N ALA A 121 6.73 -7.01 4.00
CA ALA A 121 6.19 -7.25 5.33
C ALA A 121 7.30 -7.13 6.40
N PHE A 122 8.46 -7.71 6.13
CA PHE A 122 9.60 -7.64 7.04
C PHE A 122 10.47 -6.38 6.85
N SER A 123 9.96 -5.34 6.19
CA SER A 123 10.65 -4.04 5.98
C SER A 123 11.99 -4.14 5.23
N GLN A 124 12.18 -5.20 4.45
CA GLN A 124 13.34 -5.40 3.58
C GLN A 124 13.07 -4.82 2.19
N LEU A 125 12.88 -3.50 2.12
CA LEU A 125 12.46 -2.83 0.89
C LEU A 125 13.48 -3.01 -0.26
N GLU A 126 14.78 -2.95 0.03
CA GLU A 126 15.83 -3.12 -0.98
C GLU A 126 15.81 -4.51 -1.61
N VAL A 127 15.73 -5.57 -0.79
CA VAL A 127 15.61 -6.95 -1.27
C VAL A 127 14.33 -7.11 -2.10
N GLY A 128 13.20 -6.62 -1.58
CA GLY A 128 11.94 -6.67 -2.32
C GLY A 128 12.01 -5.94 -3.66
N ASN A 129 12.70 -4.79 -3.74
CA ASN A 129 12.87 -4.03 -4.98
C ASN A 129 13.71 -4.79 -6.02
N GLN A 130 14.75 -5.53 -5.59
CA GLN A 130 15.55 -6.36 -6.50
C GLN A 130 14.72 -7.48 -7.12
N PHE A 131 13.95 -8.20 -6.31
CA PHE A 131 13.07 -9.27 -6.80
C PHE A 131 11.91 -8.74 -7.64
N LEU A 132 11.40 -7.54 -7.33
CA LEU A 132 10.39 -6.86 -8.15
C LEU A 132 10.96 -6.50 -9.54
N LEU A 133 12.19 -6.02 -9.60
CA LEU A 133 12.84 -5.74 -10.88
C LEU A 133 13.03 -7.02 -11.71
N TRP A 134 13.41 -8.13 -11.08
CA TRP A 134 13.49 -9.43 -11.77
C TRP A 134 12.12 -9.91 -12.24
N SER A 135 11.08 -9.80 -11.43
CA SER A 135 9.73 -10.22 -11.83
C SER A 135 9.19 -9.40 -13.01
N ILE A 136 9.45 -8.08 -13.04
CA ILE A 136 9.10 -7.22 -14.18
C ILE A 136 9.86 -7.63 -15.44
N LYS A 137 11.18 -7.85 -15.36
CA LYS A 137 11.99 -8.28 -16.51
C LYS A 137 11.49 -9.61 -17.08
N MET A 138 11.25 -10.60 -16.22
CA MET A 138 10.72 -11.90 -16.63
C MET A 138 9.30 -11.79 -17.20
N CYS A 139 8.45 -10.91 -16.64
CA CYS A 139 7.12 -10.63 -17.16
C CYS A 139 7.16 -10.15 -18.61
N VAL A 140 8.09 -9.24 -18.93
CA VAL A 140 8.30 -8.74 -20.29
C VAL A 140 8.94 -9.79 -21.20
N GLU A 141 9.94 -10.54 -20.71
CA GLU A 141 10.60 -11.61 -21.47
C GLU A 141 9.60 -12.71 -21.90
N LEU A 142 8.70 -13.10 -21.00
CA LEU A 142 7.60 -14.04 -21.25
C LEU A 142 6.43 -13.43 -22.02
N ARG A 143 6.49 -12.13 -22.31
CA ARG A 143 5.44 -11.32 -22.97
C ARG A 143 4.09 -11.45 -22.27
N LEU A 144 4.06 -11.45 -20.95
CA LEU A 144 2.82 -11.56 -20.17
C LEU A 144 1.99 -10.28 -20.20
N ASN A 145 2.62 -9.16 -20.56
CA ASN A 145 1.97 -7.85 -20.71
C ASN A 145 1.14 -7.72 -22.01
N THR A 146 1.14 -8.74 -22.87
CA THR A 146 0.25 -8.86 -24.03
C THR A 146 -0.84 -9.88 -23.73
N ASP A 147 -2.10 -9.60 -24.09
CA ASP A 147 -3.19 -10.53 -23.81
C ASP A 147 -2.97 -11.87 -24.54
N PRO A 148 -3.11 -13.01 -23.85
CA PRO A 148 -2.88 -14.33 -24.46
C PRO A 148 -3.91 -14.70 -25.53
N ASP A 149 -5.07 -14.03 -25.61
CA ASP A 149 -6.01 -14.21 -26.71
C ASP A 149 -5.50 -13.59 -28.02
N GLU A 150 -4.66 -12.57 -27.92
CA GLU A 150 -4.18 -11.76 -29.05
C GLU A 150 -2.72 -12.07 -29.41
N SER A 151 -2.18 -13.19 -28.91
CA SER A 151 -0.77 -13.55 -29.00
C SER A 151 -0.54 -14.72 -29.98
N PRO A 152 -0.21 -14.47 -31.27
CA PRO A 152 -0.11 -15.53 -32.28
C PRO A 152 0.94 -16.61 -31.97
N TRP A 153 2.01 -16.25 -31.25
CA TRP A 153 3.05 -17.21 -30.83
C TRP A 153 2.56 -18.25 -29.81
N LEU A 154 1.41 -18.02 -29.19
CA LEU A 154 0.78 -18.98 -28.26
C LEU A 154 -0.22 -19.91 -28.95
N TYR A 155 -0.58 -19.68 -30.22
CA TYR A 155 -1.61 -20.48 -30.90
C TYR A 155 -1.22 -21.95 -31.04
N ALA A 156 0.07 -22.24 -31.29
CA ALA A 156 0.56 -23.62 -31.36
C ALA A 156 0.48 -24.38 -30.02
N LEU A 157 0.37 -23.67 -28.89
CA LEU A 157 0.29 -24.28 -27.56
C LEU A 157 -1.14 -24.68 -27.17
N ASN A 158 -2.17 -24.22 -27.91
CA ASN A 158 -3.58 -24.49 -27.61
C ASN A 158 -3.96 -24.26 -26.13
N LEU A 159 -3.52 -23.13 -25.57
CA LEU A 159 -3.71 -22.82 -24.15
C LEU A 159 -5.19 -22.86 -23.76
N SER A 160 -5.49 -23.54 -22.65
CA SER A 160 -6.83 -23.56 -22.08
C SER A 160 -7.24 -22.18 -21.55
N PRO A 161 -8.56 -21.90 -21.39
CA PRO A 161 -9.01 -20.66 -20.75
C PRO A 161 -8.36 -20.43 -19.37
N ARG A 162 -8.19 -21.51 -18.60
CA ARG A 162 -7.52 -21.53 -17.28
C ARG A 162 -6.06 -21.05 -17.36
N GLN A 163 -5.29 -21.57 -18.30
CA GLN A 163 -3.89 -21.17 -18.51
C GLN A 163 -3.75 -19.74 -19.02
N LYS A 164 -4.65 -19.31 -19.92
CA LYS A 164 -4.67 -17.92 -20.39
C LYS A 164 -4.96 -16.95 -19.25
N GLU A 165 -5.93 -17.26 -18.41
CA GLU A 165 -6.29 -16.44 -17.27
C GLU A 165 -5.18 -16.37 -16.22
N GLU A 166 -4.50 -17.48 -15.93
CA GLU A 166 -3.34 -17.49 -15.05
C GLU A 166 -2.23 -16.55 -15.55
N ARG A 167 -1.93 -16.54 -16.86
CA ARG A 167 -0.96 -15.60 -17.44
C ARG A 167 -1.34 -14.14 -17.20
N ARG A 168 -2.62 -13.78 -17.35
CA ARG A 168 -3.11 -12.40 -17.06
C ARG A 168 -2.90 -12.04 -15.60
N ARG A 169 -3.28 -12.95 -14.69
CA ARG A 169 -3.17 -12.74 -13.23
C ARG A 169 -1.74 -12.59 -12.77
N VAL A 170 -0.82 -13.39 -13.33
CA VAL A 170 0.61 -13.25 -13.05
C VAL A 170 1.11 -11.86 -13.48
N CYS A 171 0.79 -11.42 -14.70
CA CYS A 171 1.17 -10.07 -15.15
C CYS A 171 0.61 -8.99 -14.24
N TRP A 172 -0.70 -9.01 -13.96
CA TRP A 172 -1.33 -8.01 -13.11
C TRP A 172 -0.79 -8.02 -11.67
N SER A 173 -0.43 -9.19 -11.13
CA SER A 173 0.19 -9.28 -9.79
C SER A 173 1.53 -8.53 -9.71
N VAL A 174 2.34 -8.60 -10.76
CA VAL A 174 3.61 -7.87 -10.89
C VAL A 174 3.34 -6.38 -11.06
N VAL A 175 2.44 -6.02 -11.97
CA VAL A 175 2.14 -4.64 -12.34
C VAL A 175 1.52 -3.85 -11.18
N VAL A 176 0.59 -4.45 -10.43
CA VAL A 176 0.01 -3.82 -9.22
C VAL A 176 1.08 -3.64 -8.16
N ARG A 177 1.97 -4.63 -7.95
CA ARG A 177 3.06 -4.50 -6.99
C ARG A 177 4.04 -3.41 -7.37
N TYR A 178 4.34 -3.27 -8.67
CA TYR A 178 5.14 -2.19 -9.22
C TYR A 178 4.46 -0.82 -9.02
N ALA A 179 3.18 -0.69 -9.34
CA ALA A 179 2.43 0.54 -9.14
C ALA A 179 2.35 0.95 -7.65
N TRP A 180 2.15 -0.02 -6.76
CA TRP A 180 2.17 0.18 -5.31
C TRP A 180 3.55 0.66 -4.83
N ASN A 181 4.62 0.02 -5.31
CA ASN A 181 5.99 0.43 -5.00
C ASN A 181 6.24 1.89 -5.40
N MET A 182 5.84 2.24 -6.62
CA MET A 182 5.96 3.59 -7.18
C MET A 182 5.13 4.62 -6.42
N ALA A 183 4.01 4.21 -5.83
CA ALA A 183 3.12 5.07 -5.03
C ALA A 183 3.67 5.35 -3.62
N LEU A 184 4.45 4.44 -3.04
CA LEU A 184 4.89 4.53 -1.63
C LEU A 184 6.39 4.75 -1.45
N LEU A 185 7.23 4.32 -2.38
CA LEU A 185 8.68 4.56 -2.36
C LEU A 185 9.08 5.77 -3.21
N ASN A 186 10.25 6.32 -2.90
CA ASN A 186 10.87 7.42 -3.65
C ASN A 186 11.94 6.95 -4.63
N ASP A 187 12.16 5.64 -4.74
CA ASP A 187 13.18 5.10 -5.63
C ASP A 187 12.72 5.13 -7.08
N GLU A 188 13.64 5.55 -7.95
CA GLU A 188 13.47 5.62 -9.39
C GLU A 188 13.56 4.21 -10.01
N MET A 189 12.65 3.32 -9.62
CA MET A 189 12.40 2.13 -10.42
C MET A 189 11.57 2.55 -11.62
N SER A 190 12.21 2.98 -12.71
CA SER A 190 11.51 3.27 -13.97
C SER A 190 11.62 2.07 -14.90
N PHE A 191 10.51 1.34 -15.03
CA PHE A 191 10.35 0.32 -16.06
C PHE A 191 9.13 0.65 -16.90
N ASP A 192 9.29 0.59 -18.22
CA ASP A 192 8.21 0.81 -19.17
C ASP A 192 7.51 -0.53 -19.43
N ILE A 193 6.45 -0.79 -18.67
CA ILE A 193 5.58 -1.95 -18.86
C ILE A 193 4.20 -1.45 -19.29
N ASP A 194 3.91 -1.64 -20.57
CA ASP A 194 2.59 -1.34 -21.12
C ASP A 194 1.66 -2.54 -20.96
N CYS A 195 0.53 -2.32 -20.31
CA CYS A 195 -0.55 -3.29 -20.09
C CYS A 195 -1.91 -2.74 -20.57
N SER A 196 -1.92 -1.71 -21.43
CA SER A 196 -3.17 -1.08 -21.90
C SER A 196 -4.10 -2.09 -22.58
N ASN A 197 -3.53 -3.05 -23.30
CA ASN A 197 -4.22 -4.05 -24.10
C ASN A 197 -4.45 -5.38 -23.35
N LEU A 198 -3.95 -5.51 -22.12
CA LEU A 198 -4.18 -6.69 -21.30
C LEU A 198 -5.59 -6.63 -20.71
N LYS A 199 -6.39 -7.68 -20.90
CA LYS A 199 -7.73 -7.74 -20.28
C LYS A 199 -7.59 -7.79 -18.76
N ALA A 200 -8.59 -7.23 -18.06
CA ALA A 200 -8.68 -7.38 -16.62
C ALA A 200 -8.90 -8.85 -16.24
N PRO A 201 -8.43 -9.31 -15.06
CA PRO A 201 -8.66 -10.66 -14.60
C PRO A 201 -10.16 -10.97 -14.49
N SER A 202 -10.54 -12.14 -15.00
CA SER A 202 -11.93 -12.58 -15.15
C SER A 202 -12.18 -13.90 -14.44
N ALA A 203 -13.45 -14.21 -14.18
CA ALA A 203 -13.82 -15.48 -13.59
C ALA A 203 -13.64 -16.64 -14.59
N VAL A 204 -13.16 -17.78 -14.12
CA VAL A 204 -13.02 -19.02 -14.90
C VAL A 204 -13.52 -20.19 -14.09
N TYR A 205 -14.32 -21.04 -14.73
CA TYR A 205 -14.97 -22.21 -14.12
C TYR A 205 -14.52 -23.50 -14.82
N ASP A 206 -14.38 -24.55 -14.03
CA ASP A 206 -14.07 -25.94 -14.43
C ASP A 206 -14.80 -26.87 -13.45
N ASP A 207 -16.10 -27.07 -13.65
CA ASP A 207 -17.13 -27.57 -12.71
C ASP A 207 -17.30 -26.74 -11.41
N GLN A 208 -16.20 -26.22 -10.88
CA GLN A 208 -16.10 -25.31 -9.74
C GLN A 208 -15.38 -24.02 -10.17
N PRO A 209 -15.56 -22.90 -9.45
CA PRO A 209 -14.77 -21.70 -9.70
C PRO A 209 -13.27 -21.97 -9.50
N ILE A 210 -12.48 -21.72 -10.54
CA ILE A 210 -11.01 -21.75 -10.45
C ILE A 210 -10.47 -20.36 -10.13
N PHE A 211 -11.03 -19.36 -10.81
CA PHE A 211 -10.72 -17.96 -10.60
C PHE A 211 -11.99 -17.16 -10.39
N VAL A 212 -11.96 -16.25 -9.41
CA VAL A 212 -13.01 -15.23 -9.19
C VAL A 212 -12.69 -13.98 -9.99
N SER A 213 -13.70 -13.21 -10.37
CA SER A 213 -13.48 -11.96 -11.11
C SER A 213 -12.63 -10.99 -10.29
N CYS A 214 -11.60 -10.38 -10.90
CA CYS A 214 -10.85 -9.28 -10.27
C CYS A 214 -10.78 -8.08 -11.21
N ALA A 215 -11.94 -7.68 -11.73
CA ALA A 215 -12.06 -6.66 -12.76
C ALA A 215 -11.47 -5.31 -12.33
N MET A 216 -11.45 -5.02 -11.03
CA MET A 216 -10.99 -3.74 -10.49
C MET A 216 -9.47 -3.61 -10.38
N MET A 217 -8.73 -4.68 -10.62
CA MET A 217 -7.26 -4.68 -10.53
C MET A 217 -6.59 -3.68 -11.48
N LYS A 218 -7.16 -3.50 -12.70
CA LYS A 218 -6.70 -2.48 -13.65
C LYS A 218 -6.89 -1.07 -13.08
N THR A 219 -8.08 -0.77 -12.59
CA THR A 219 -8.41 0.54 -11.99
C THR A 219 -7.57 0.84 -10.76
N GLU A 220 -7.26 -0.18 -9.95
CA GLU A 220 -6.34 -0.06 -8.82
C GLU A 220 -4.92 0.30 -9.28
N CYS A 221 -4.40 -0.39 -10.28
CA CYS A 221 -3.10 -0.05 -10.85
C CYS A 221 -3.07 1.40 -11.39
N GLU A 222 -4.09 1.81 -12.15
CA GLU A 222 -4.19 3.18 -12.68
C GLU A 222 -4.27 4.24 -11.57
N THR A 223 -4.97 3.92 -10.48
CA THR A 223 -5.05 4.78 -9.28
C THR A 223 -3.68 4.92 -8.61
N LEU A 224 -2.99 3.81 -8.36
CA LEU A 224 -1.66 3.80 -7.75
C LEU A 224 -0.62 4.52 -8.63
N GLN A 225 -0.66 4.34 -9.95
CA GLN A 225 0.17 5.09 -10.88
C GLN A 225 -0.13 6.60 -10.84
N SER A 226 -1.40 6.99 -10.66
CA SER A 226 -1.77 8.40 -10.49
C SER A 226 -1.20 8.96 -9.18
N ILE A 227 -1.29 8.21 -8.08
CA ILE A 227 -0.66 8.55 -6.80
C ILE A 227 0.84 8.75 -6.97
N ALA A 228 1.52 7.81 -7.63
CA ALA A 228 2.94 7.87 -7.89
C ALA A 228 3.35 9.12 -8.70
N LYS A 229 2.57 9.49 -9.72
CA LYS A 229 2.80 10.69 -10.53
C LYS A 229 2.64 11.98 -9.71
N ILE A 230 1.58 12.07 -8.89
CA ILE A 230 1.33 13.22 -8.01
C ILE A 230 2.46 13.34 -6.98
N LYS A 231 2.79 12.23 -6.32
CA LYS A 231 3.90 12.15 -5.35
C LYS A 231 5.21 12.66 -5.95
N ARG A 232 5.63 12.11 -7.09
CA ARG A 232 6.87 12.51 -7.79
C ARG A 232 6.89 14.01 -8.07
N HIS A 233 5.76 14.58 -8.50
CA HIS A 233 5.68 16.02 -8.72
C HIS A 233 5.95 16.84 -7.46
N PHE A 234 5.44 16.38 -6.32
CA PHE A 234 5.63 17.03 -5.01
C PHE A 234 6.85 16.51 -4.23
N MET A 235 7.73 15.70 -4.81
CA MET A 235 9.01 15.35 -4.18
C MET A 235 9.94 16.57 -4.09
N VAL A 236 9.75 17.56 -4.96
CA VAL A 236 10.45 18.85 -4.90
C VAL A 236 9.38 19.92 -4.68
N PRO A 237 9.50 20.77 -3.64
CA PRO A 237 8.58 21.88 -3.49
C PRO A 237 8.64 22.79 -4.73
N PRO A 238 7.53 23.44 -5.10
CA PRO A 238 7.54 24.38 -6.22
C PRO A 238 8.47 25.57 -5.94
N GLN A 239 8.82 26.32 -6.99
CA GLN A 239 9.71 27.48 -6.85
C GLN A 239 9.04 28.64 -6.09
N SER A 240 7.70 28.68 -6.08
CA SER A 240 6.92 29.68 -5.34
C SER A 240 5.57 29.12 -4.92
N ILE A 241 4.93 29.74 -3.92
CA ILE A 241 3.56 29.37 -3.54
C ILE A 241 2.56 29.57 -4.69
N TYR A 242 2.78 30.54 -5.59
CA TYR A 242 1.88 30.79 -6.72
C TYR A 242 1.76 29.59 -7.66
N GLU A 243 2.80 28.78 -7.80
CA GLU A 243 2.74 27.56 -8.60
C GLU A 243 1.76 26.53 -8.03
N LEU A 244 1.51 26.51 -6.70
CA LEU A 244 0.49 25.64 -6.10
C LEU A 244 -0.93 26.01 -6.53
N PHE A 245 -1.16 27.27 -6.93
CA PHE A 245 -2.46 27.75 -7.40
C PHE A 245 -2.63 27.60 -8.90
N TYR A 246 -1.58 27.91 -9.67
CA TYR A 246 -1.69 28.15 -11.11
C TYR A 246 -0.91 27.17 -11.99
N SER A 247 -0.23 26.17 -11.40
CA SER A 247 0.48 25.17 -12.20
C SER A 247 -0.49 24.36 -13.07
N LYS A 248 -0.20 24.31 -14.37
CA LYS A 248 -0.92 23.47 -15.35
C LYS A 248 -0.91 21.99 -14.95
N LYS A 249 0.10 21.54 -14.19
CA LYS A 249 0.20 20.15 -13.72
C LYS A 249 -0.97 19.74 -12.83
N TYR A 250 -1.56 20.66 -12.08
CA TYR A 250 -2.77 20.37 -11.31
C TYR A 250 -3.93 19.94 -12.21
N ALA A 251 -4.15 20.65 -13.32
CA ALA A 251 -5.19 20.32 -14.28
C ALA A 251 -4.89 18.97 -14.96
N ASP A 252 -3.63 18.72 -15.34
CA ASP A 252 -3.21 17.44 -15.92
C ASP A 252 -3.49 16.26 -14.95
N PHE A 253 -3.16 16.39 -13.66
CA PHE A 253 -3.44 15.35 -12.67
C PHE A 253 -4.94 15.18 -12.40
N HIS A 254 -5.70 16.28 -12.38
CA HIS A 254 -7.15 16.21 -12.24
C HIS A 254 -7.82 15.48 -13.41
N LEU A 255 -7.33 15.70 -14.64
CA LEU A 255 -7.78 14.98 -15.83
C LEU A 255 -7.43 13.49 -15.75
N CYS A 256 -6.20 13.14 -15.36
CA CYS A 256 -5.82 11.74 -15.14
C CYS A 256 -6.72 11.08 -14.09
N TYR A 257 -6.94 11.72 -12.95
CA TYR A 257 -7.82 11.22 -11.89
C TYR A 257 -9.26 11.03 -12.37
N THR A 258 -9.80 12.00 -13.12
CA THR A 258 -11.16 11.92 -13.69
C THR A 258 -11.28 10.78 -14.69
N ALA A 259 -10.24 10.53 -15.48
CA ALA A 259 -10.20 9.40 -16.40
C ALA A 259 -10.27 8.06 -15.64
N VAL A 260 -9.49 7.89 -14.56
CA VAL A 260 -9.54 6.69 -13.71
C VAL A 260 -10.94 6.50 -13.11
N LEU A 261 -11.54 7.57 -12.57
CA LEU A 261 -12.91 7.51 -12.06
C LEU A 261 -13.95 7.17 -13.13
N SER A 262 -13.77 7.66 -14.36
CA SER A 262 -14.70 7.38 -15.46
C SER A 262 -14.70 5.91 -15.89
N ASN A 263 -13.58 5.21 -15.66
CA ASN A 263 -13.45 3.77 -15.88
C ASN A 263 -14.01 2.94 -14.72
N PHE A 264 -14.29 3.55 -13.56
CA PHE A 264 -14.84 2.86 -12.40
C PHE A 264 -16.33 2.53 -12.64
N PRO A 265 -16.76 1.25 -12.54
CA PRO A 265 -18.15 0.90 -12.74
C PRO A 265 -19.07 1.58 -11.72
N ARG A 266 -20.01 2.40 -12.20
CA ARG A 266 -20.91 3.19 -11.34
C ARG A 266 -21.70 2.32 -10.35
N ASN A 267 -22.05 1.09 -10.75
CA ASN A 267 -22.77 0.15 -9.90
C ASN A 267 -21.92 -0.37 -8.72
N LEU A 268 -20.59 -0.27 -8.78
CA LEU A 268 -19.68 -0.66 -7.70
C LEU A 268 -19.21 0.53 -6.84
N LEU A 269 -19.62 1.75 -7.19
CA LEU A 269 -19.14 2.96 -6.54
C LEU A 269 -19.71 3.06 -5.13
N LEU A 270 -18.83 3.14 -4.14
CA LEU A 270 -19.18 3.32 -2.72
C LEU A 270 -19.25 4.83 -2.42
N GLU A 271 -20.42 5.40 -2.62
CA GLU A 271 -20.70 6.81 -2.32
C GLU A 271 -21.87 6.95 -1.37
N SER A 272 -21.66 7.71 -0.30
CA SER A 272 -22.72 8.13 0.60
C SER A 272 -23.11 9.58 0.28
N SER A 273 -24.39 9.85 0.48
CA SER A 273 -24.99 11.18 0.45
C SER A 273 -24.43 12.11 1.52
N LEU A 274 -24.03 11.55 2.68
CA LEU A 274 -23.39 12.28 3.77
C LEU A 274 -21.88 11.99 3.78
N VAL A 275 -21.09 12.99 4.16
CA VAL A 275 -19.62 12.88 4.21
C VAL A 275 -19.16 12.18 5.49
N GLU A 276 -19.87 12.40 6.59
CA GLU A 276 -19.51 11.96 7.95
C GLU A 276 -20.13 10.62 8.37
N SER A 277 -21.04 10.06 7.58
CA SER A 277 -21.74 8.85 7.98
C SER A 277 -22.24 8.08 6.78
N ILE A 278 -22.30 6.76 6.93
CA ILE A 278 -22.99 5.86 6.02
C ILE A 278 -24.33 5.53 6.66
N SER A 279 -25.43 5.86 5.99
CA SER A 279 -26.76 5.52 6.48
C SER A 279 -26.99 4.00 6.48
N PRO A 280 -27.90 3.46 7.30
CA PRO A 280 -28.20 2.03 7.31
C PRO A 280 -28.62 1.48 5.93
N THR A 281 -29.34 2.28 5.14
CA THR A 281 -29.74 1.92 3.77
C THR A 281 -28.53 1.83 2.85
N GLU A 282 -27.65 2.83 2.88
CA GLU A 282 -26.40 2.83 2.10
C GLU A 282 -25.47 1.68 2.53
N GLU A 283 -25.43 1.34 3.82
CA GLU A 283 -24.65 0.21 4.33
C GLU A 283 -25.11 -1.12 3.72
N ILE A 284 -26.43 -1.35 3.62
CA ILE A 284 -26.99 -2.54 2.95
C ILE A 284 -26.58 -2.56 1.46
N GLU A 285 -26.67 -1.42 0.77
CA GLU A 285 -26.25 -1.30 -0.63
C GLU A 285 -24.76 -1.55 -0.79
N PHE A 286 -23.92 -1.02 0.10
CA PHE A 286 -22.48 -1.20 0.07
C PHE A 286 -22.12 -2.67 0.29
N ILE A 287 -22.79 -3.37 1.22
CA ILE A 287 -22.61 -4.82 1.42
C ILE A 287 -22.95 -5.58 0.14
N ALA A 288 -24.04 -5.24 -0.52
CA ALA A 288 -24.43 -5.87 -1.78
C ALA A 288 -23.39 -5.63 -2.89
N LYS A 289 -22.86 -4.40 -3.01
CA LYS A 289 -21.81 -4.05 -3.96
C LYS A 289 -20.50 -4.78 -3.70
N VAL A 290 -20.06 -4.85 -2.43
CA VAL A 290 -18.84 -5.58 -2.03
C VAL A 290 -18.98 -7.05 -2.37
N LYS A 291 -20.10 -7.69 -1.99
CA LYS A 291 -20.39 -9.08 -2.33
C LYS A 291 -20.42 -9.34 -3.83
N ALA A 292 -21.05 -8.45 -4.60
CA ALA A 292 -21.16 -8.59 -6.04
C ALA A 292 -19.82 -8.40 -6.77
N SER A 293 -18.89 -7.62 -6.19
CA SER A 293 -17.60 -7.35 -6.83
C SER A 293 -16.60 -8.50 -6.70
N GLU A 294 -16.69 -9.30 -5.63
CA GLU A 294 -15.67 -10.28 -5.22
C GLU A 294 -14.24 -9.67 -5.13
N ASP A 295 -14.14 -8.34 -5.08
CA ASP A 295 -12.94 -7.51 -5.23
C ASP A 295 -12.73 -6.60 -4.01
N PHE A 296 -11.55 -5.98 -3.92
CA PHE A 296 -11.18 -5.04 -2.85
C PHE A 296 -11.71 -3.61 -3.09
N ILE A 297 -13.00 -3.46 -3.43
CA ILE A 297 -13.58 -2.16 -3.83
C ILE A 297 -13.52 -1.08 -2.73
N VAL A 298 -13.53 -1.48 -1.45
CA VAL A 298 -13.38 -0.54 -0.32
C VAL A 298 -11.98 0.08 -0.32
N HIS A 299 -10.94 -0.76 -0.40
CA HIS A 299 -9.54 -0.32 -0.48
C HIS A 299 -9.29 0.56 -1.71
N LEU A 300 -9.81 0.15 -2.87
CA LEU A 300 -9.69 0.94 -4.09
C LEU A 300 -10.34 2.32 -3.94
N LYS A 301 -11.55 2.40 -3.39
CA LYS A 301 -12.21 3.70 -3.15
C LYS A 301 -11.42 4.55 -2.16
N MET A 302 -10.81 3.95 -1.14
CA MET A 302 -9.94 4.66 -0.20
C MET A 302 -8.70 5.24 -0.91
N ASN A 303 -8.06 4.48 -1.79
CA ASN A 303 -6.92 4.95 -2.58
C ASN A 303 -7.30 6.04 -3.58
N ILE A 304 -8.50 5.98 -4.17
CA ILE A 304 -9.05 7.05 -5.02
C ILE A 304 -9.20 8.35 -4.22
N ASN A 305 -9.78 8.28 -3.02
CA ASN A 305 -9.88 9.44 -2.13
C ASN A 305 -8.49 9.91 -1.68
N GLY A 306 -7.56 8.98 -1.42
CA GLY A 306 -6.17 9.26 -1.08
C GLY A 306 -5.46 10.04 -2.20
N ALA A 307 -5.58 9.58 -3.45
CA ALA A 307 -5.06 10.25 -4.64
C ALA A 307 -5.59 11.69 -4.78
N LYS A 308 -6.90 11.87 -4.55
CA LYS A 308 -7.52 13.19 -4.56
C LYS A 308 -7.00 14.06 -3.42
N SER A 309 -6.87 13.51 -2.21
CA SER A 309 -6.34 14.23 -1.05
C SER A 309 -4.92 14.75 -1.31
N ILE A 310 -4.01 13.87 -1.75
CA ILE A 310 -2.59 14.24 -1.93
C ILE A 310 -2.38 15.28 -3.03
N LEU A 311 -3.26 15.33 -4.04
CA LEU A 311 -3.21 16.37 -5.06
C LEU A 311 -3.50 17.76 -4.45
N HIS A 312 -4.51 17.84 -3.58
CA HIS A 312 -4.96 19.10 -2.99
C HIS A 312 -4.21 19.48 -1.71
N ARG A 313 -3.56 18.51 -1.03
CA ARG A 313 -2.91 18.70 0.28
C ARG A 313 -1.86 19.83 0.30
N PRO A 314 -0.93 19.96 -0.66
CA PRO A 314 0.03 21.06 -0.64
C PRO A 314 -0.64 22.45 -0.66
N ARG A 315 -1.73 22.60 -1.42
CA ARG A 315 -2.51 23.85 -1.46
C ARG A 315 -3.31 24.05 -0.17
N MET A 316 -3.88 22.98 0.40
CA MET A 316 -4.51 23.03 1.72
C MET A 316 -3.50 23.51 2.78
N MET A 317 -2.25 23.05 2.74
CA MET A 317 -1.24 23.41 3.74
C MET A 317 -0.85 24.90 3.73
N VAL A 318 -1.06 25.61 2.62
CA VAL A 318 -0.89 27.07 2.54
C VAL A 318 -1.80 27.80 3.54
N SER A 319 -2.95 27.21 3.89
CA SER A 319 -3.90 27.79 4.85
C SER A 319 -3.36 27.94 6.29
N GLY A 320 -2.22 27.30 6.59
CA GLY A 320 -1.52 27.46 7.88
C GLY A 320 -0.54 28.62 7.92
N LEU A 321 -0.25 29.28 6.80
CA LEU A 321 0.70 30.40 6.73
C LEU A 321 0.01 31.72 7.10
N ALA A 322 0.69 32.56 7.88
CA ALA A 322 0.13 33.84 8.32
C ALA A 322 -0.03 34.82 7.14
N SER A 323 0.87 34.74 6.17
CA SER A 323 0.81 35.48 4.91
C SER A 323 -0.42 35.14 4.05
N PHE A 324 -1.03 33.96 4.24
CA PHE A 324 -2.20 33.48 3.49
C PHE A 324 -3.49 33.41 4.32
N ALA A 325 -3.64 34.29 5.32
CA ALA A 325 -4.92 34.49 5.98
C ALA A 325 -6.02 34.88 4.95
N PRO A 326 -7.27 34.41 5.09
CA PRO A 326 -8.31 34.63 4.08
C PRO A 326 -8.50 36.10 3.67
N ASN A 327 -8.43 37.03 4.63
CA ASN A 327 -8.59 38.46 4.39
C ASN A 327 -7.46 39.11 3.56
N ARG A 328 -6.32 38.44 3.38
CA ARG A 328 -5.17 38.92 2.59
C ARG A 328 -5.18 38.43 1.15
N LEU A 329 -6.11 37.54 0.80
CA LEU A 329 -6.13 36.86 -0.49
C LEU A 329 -7.16 37.43 -1.45
N SER A 330 -6.87 37.30 -2.74
CA SER A 330 -7.85 37.59 -3.78
C SER A 330 -9.06 36.65 -3.67
N SER A 331 -10.20 37.06 -4.24
CA SER A 331 -11.40 36.23 -4.26
C SER A 331 -11.16 34.87 -4.93
N GLU A 332 -10.40 34.86 -6.02
CA GLU A 332 -10.05 33.65 -6.75
C GLU A 332 -9.19 32.69 -5.91
N GLN A 333 -8.11 33.20 -5.29
CA GLN A 333 -7.23 32.38 -4.44
C GLN A 333 -7.98 31.80 -3.24
N ARG A 334 -8.89 32.58 -2.63
CA ARG A 334 -9.75 32.08 -1.55
C ARG A 334 -10.63 30.92 -1.99
N VAL A 335 -11.26 31.01 -3.17
CA VAL A 335 -12.09 29.94 -3.72
C VAL A 335 -11.25 28.68 -3.97
N LEU A 336 -10.08 28.81 -4.61
CA LEU A 336 -9.19 27.68 -4.89
C LEU A 336 -8.68 26.99 -3.63
N MET A 337 -8.41 27.76 -2.56
CA MET A 337 -7.96 27.21 -1.29
C MET A 337 -9.09 26.56 -0.51
N ALA A 338 -10.25 27.22 -0.42
CA ALA A 338 -11.45 26.64 0.21
C ALA A 338 -11.86 25.32 -0.46
N ASP A 339 -11.84 25.26 -1.80
CA ASP A 339 -12.11 24.03 -2.55
C ASP A 339 -11.11 22.91 -2.21
N SER A 340 -9.83 23.24 -2.07
CA SER A 340 -8.79 22.26 -1.74
C SER A 340 -8.90 21.77 -0.30
N ILE A 341 -9.21 22.67 0.65
CA ILE A 341 -9.47 22.29 2.06
C ILE A 341 -10.71 21.38 2.12
N THR A 342 -11.84 21.78 1.54
CA THR A 342 -13.06 20.96 1.47
C THR A 342 -12.78 19.60 0.84
N THR A 343 -12.03 19.58 -0.27
CA THR A 343 -11.69 18.33 -0.96
C THR A 343 -10.87 17.40 -0.07
N CYS A 344 -9.83 17.89 0.60
CA CYS A 344 -9.04 17.08 1.53
C CYS A 344 -9.90 16.57 2.69
N VAL A 345 -10.68 17.44 3.36
CA VAL A 345 -11.57 17.05 4.49
C VAL A 345 -12.54 15.95 4.08
N THR A 346 -13.23 16.15 2.96
CA THR A 346 -14.24 15.19 2.49
C THR A 346 -13.62 13.85 2.12
N CYS A 347 -12.42 13.84 1.53
CA CYS A 347 -11.69 12.58 1.27
C CYS A 347 -11.27 11.89 2.57
N ALA A 348 -10.77 12.65 3.55
CA ALA A 348 -10.33 12.12 4.84
C ALA A 348 -11.49 11.47 5.61
N LEU A 349 -12.61 12.17 5.75
CA LEU A 349 -13.80 11.66 6.43
C LEU A 349 -14.38 10.44 5.73
N ARG A 350 -14.47 10.46 4.39
CA ARG A 350 -14.91 9.29 3.61
C ARG A 350 -14.00 8.08 3.81
N ASN A 351 -12.68 8.27 3.90
CA ASN A 351 -11.76 7.17 4.18
C ASN A 351 -11.95 6.57 5.56
N ILE A 352 -12.19 7.41 6.58
CA ILE A 352 -12.49 6.96 7.93
C ILE A 352 -13.81 6.15 7.96
N GLU A 353 -14.85 6.64 7.29
CA GLU A 353 -16.14 5.93 7.24
C GLU A 353 -16.08 4.62 6.44
N LEU A 354 -15.37 4.60 5.30
CA LEU A 354 -15.14 3.38 4.53
C LEU A 354 -14.33 2.35 5.31
N PHE A 355 -13.37 2.80 6.11
CA PHE A 355 -12.62 1.93 7.01
C PHE A 355 -13.49 1.35 8.12
N ASN A 356 -14.31 2.19 8.78
CA ASN A 356 -15.25 1.74 9.81
C ASN A 356 -16.25 0.73 9.23
N PHE A 357 -16.74 0.97 8.01
CA PHE A 357 -17.56 0.01 7.27
C PHE A 357 -16.80 -1.29 7.01
N GLY A 358 -15.60 -1.22 6.42
CA GLY A 358 -14.78 -2.38 6.06
C GLY A 358 -14.44 -3.27 7.27
N THR A 359 -14.08 -2.67 8.40
CA THR A 359 -13.77 -3.38 9.65
C THR A 359 -14.99 -4.04 10.29
N ARG A 360 -16.19 -3.43 10.21
CA ARG A 360 -17.43 -4.09 10.64
C ARG A 360 -17.71 -5.31 9.77
N GLN A 361 -17.54 -5.20 8.46
CA GLN A 361 -17.78 -6.31 7.53
C GLN A 361 -16.78 -7.46 7.71
N SER A 362 -15.49 -7.16 7.93
CA SER A 362 -14.47 -8.19 8.14
C SER A 362 -14.68 -8.99 9.43
N ARG A 363 -15.33 -8.39 10.45
CA ARG A 363 -15.72 -9.09 11.68
C ARG A 363 -16.92 -10.02 11.50
N GLN A 364 -17.75 -9.77 10.48
CA GLN A 364 -19.02 -10.47 10.27
C GLN A 364 -18.95 -11.54 9.16
N GLY A 365 -17.86 -11.64 8.41
CA GLY A 365 -17.76 -12.59 7.31
C GLY A 365 -16.34 -12.78 6.75
N PRO A 366 -16.19 -13.59 5.70
CA PRO A 366 -14.89 -13.95 5.12
C PRO A 366 -14.25 -12.82 4.29
N PHE A 367 -14.69 -11.57 4.47
CA PHE A 367 -14.19 -10.45 3.68
C PHE A 367 -12.76 -10.11 4.11
N GLY A 368 -11.82 -10.32 3.18
CA GLY A 368 -10.47 -9.82 3.32
C GLY A 368 -10.48 -8.29 3.24
N PHE A 369 -10.31 -7.62 4.38
CA PHE A 369 -10.08 -6.18 4.42
C PHE A 369 -8.58 -5.92 4.36
N ASP A 370 -8.08 -5.44 3.22
CA ASP A 370 -6.77 -4.78 3.19
C ASP A 370 -6.92 -3.40 3.83
N SER A 371 -6.03 -3.11 4.77
CA SER A 371 -6.16 -2.06 5.78
C SER A 371 -6.36 -0.65 5.22
N GLY A 372 -5.98 -0.39 3.97
CA GLY A 372 -5.94 0.96 3.41
C GLY A 372 -5.09 1.92 4.26
N ALA A 373 -4.08 1.39 4.96
CA ALA A 373 -3.30 2.11 5.95
C ALA A 373 -2.69 3.41 5.41
N ASP A 374 -2.23 3.43 4.16
CA ASP A 374 -1.66 4.63 3.52
C ASP A 374 -2.72 5.73 3.32
N SER A 375 -3.91 5.34 2.87
CA SER A 375 -5.05 6.23 2.69
C SER A 375 -5.64 6.73 4.02
N LEU A 376 -5.53 5.94 5.09
CA LEU A 376 -5.88 6.36 6.45
C LEU A 376 -4.85 7.29 7.06
N PHE A 377 -3.56 7.00 6.87
CA PHE A 377 -2.50 7.88 7.32
C PHE A 377 -2.63 9.27 6.69
N GLU A 378 -2.90 9.32 5.38
CA GLU A 378 -3.23 10.56 4.67
C GLU A 378 -4.46 11.27 5.26
N ALA A 379 -5.54 10.53 5.55
CA ALA A 379 -6.75 11.09 6.16
C ALA A 379 -6.44 11.73 7.53
N ILE A 380 -5.64 11.07 8.37
CA ILE A 380 -5.27 11.56 9.69
C ILE A 380 -4.39 12.81 9.58
N ILE A 381 -3.44 12.86 8.63
CA ILE A 381 -2.64 14.08 8.35
C ILE A 381 -3.56 15.26 8.04
N VAL A 382 -4.58 15.06 7.20
CA VAL A 382 -5.53 16.12 6.85
C VAL A 382 -6.31 16.60 8.07
N ILE A 383 -6.89 15.69 8.85
CA ILE A 383 -7.66 16.05 10.04
C ILE A 383 -6.78 16.77 11.06
N TRP A 384 -5.59 16.23 11.34
CA TRP A 384 -4.60 16.87 12.21
C TRP A 384 -4.25 18.28 11.74
N PHE A 385 -3.91 18.45 10.47
CA PHE A 385 -3.52 19.75 9.94
C PHE A 385 -4.64 20.79 10.14
N ILE A 386 -5.87 20.40 9.87
CA ILE A 386 -7.02 21.32 9.90
C ILE A 386 -7.38 21.76 11.32
N TYR A 387 -7.20 20.90 12.31
CA TYR A 387 -7.41 21.27 13.71
C TYR A 387 -6.21 21.98 14.33
N CYS A 388 -4.98 21.58 13.98
CA CYS A 388 -3.78 22.00 14.72
C CYS A 388 -2.90 23.03 13.99
N ARG A 389 -3.10 23.26 12.68
CA ARG A 389 -2.18 24.07 11.85
C ARG A 389 -2.89 25.08 10.94
N MET A 390 -4.10 24.78 10.46
CA MET A 390 -4.87 25.71 9.61
C MET A 390 -5.27 26.97 10.39
N ASN A 391 -5.19 28.14 9.75
CA ASN A 391 -5.74 29.36 10.33
C ASN A 391 -7.27 29.21 10.53
N PRO A 392 -7.81 29.38 11.75
CA PRO A 392 -9.23 29.16 12.04
C PRO A 392 -10.20 30.03 11.22
N GLU A 393 -9.77 31.17 10.68
CA GLU A 393 -10.62 32.00 9.82
C GLU A 393 -11.10 31.26 8.55
N TRP A 394 -10.36 30.24 8.09
CA TRP A 394 -10.73 29.44 6.93
C TRP A 394 -12.06 28.71 7.09
N TRP A 395 -12.46 28.37 8.33
CA TRP A 395 -13.76 27.74 8.60
C TRP A 395 -14.96 28.54 8.06
N ASN A 396 -14.82 29.85 7.90
CA ASN A 396 -15.87 30.72 7.34
C ASN A 396 -16.07 30.58 5.83
N TYR A 397 -15.13 29.93 5.14
CA TYR A 397 -15.13 29.79 3.68
C TYR A 397 -15.37 28.35 3.23
N LEU A 398 -15.41 27.38 4.16
CA LEU A 398 -15.62 25.99 3.82
C LEU A 398 -17.11 25.70 3.60
N SER A 399 -17.41 24.97 2.53
CA SER A 399 -18.75 24.45 2.26
C SER A 399 -19.16 23.31 3.21
N TYR A 400 -18.18 22.73 3.89
CA TYR A 400 -18.37 21.65 4.84
C TYR A 400 -17.66 21.97 6.15
N ARG A 401 -18.35 21.78 7.28
CA ARG A 401 -17.77 21.89 8.62
C ARG A 401 -17.95 20.55 9.33
N VAL A 402 -16.91 20.13 10.04
CA VAL A 402 -17.04 18.96 10.91
C VAL A 402 -18.02 19.30 12.03
N VAL A 403 -19.16 18.63 12.06
CA VAL A 403 -20.26 18.99 12.95
C VAL A 403 -20.07 18.38 14.33
N ASP A 404 -19.61 17.13 14.39
CA ASP A 404 -19.43 16.38 15.63
C ASP A 404 -18.00 15.89 15.81
N PHE A 405 -17.19 16.72 16.48
CA PHE A 405 -15.81 16.35 16.80
C PHE A 405 -15.73 15.13 17.73
N LYS A 406 -16.71 14.90 18.61
CA LYS A 406 -16.68 13.75 19.54
C LYS A 406 -16.81 12.44 18.77
N VAL A 407 -17.73 12.38 17.81
CA VAL A 407 -17.89 11.22 16.93
C VAL A 407 -16.64 11.01 16.09
N LEU A 408 -16.11 12.07 15.46
CA LEU A 408 -14.87 11.99 14.71
C LEU A 408 -13.71 11.47 15.57
N ARG A 409 -13.57 11.95 16.80
CA ARG A 409 -12.52 11.54 17.73
C ARG A 409 -12.61 10.06 18.09
N ILE A 410 -13.81 9.52 18.29
CA ILE A 410 -14.05 8.09 18.52
C ILE A 410 -13.61 7.29 17.30
N ASN A 411 -14.00 7.71 16.09
CA ASN A 411 -13.64 7.04 14.85
C ASN A 411 -12.11 7.06 14.63
N LEU A 412 -11.45 8.18 14.92
CA LEU A 412 -9.99 8.25 14.89
C LEU A 412 -9.35 7.29 15.89
N THR A 413 -9.84 7.18 17.13
CA THR A 413 -9.34 6.17 18.08
C THR A 413 -9.43 4.77 17.50
N GLN A 414 -10.58 4.41 16.91
CA GLN A 414 -10.79 3.07 16.34
C GLN A 414 -9.82 2.77 15.21
N VAL A 415 -9.53 3.75 14.35
CA VAL A 415 -8.50 3.64 13.31
C VAL A 415 -7.13 3.37 13.95
N VAL A 416 -6.74 4.15 14.96
CA VAL A 416 -5.43 3.98 15.60
C VAL A 416 -5.32 2.65 16.35
N GLU A 417 -6.34 2.26 17.11
CA GLU A 417 -6.39 0.96 17.80
C GLU A 417 -6.30 -0.21 16.82
N PHE A 418 -6.95 -0.11 15.66
CA PHE A 418 -6.84 -1.11 14.62
C PHE A 418 -5.42 -1.17 14.04
N LEU A 419 -4.80 -0.03 13.75
CA LEU A 419 -3.41 0.01 13.27
C LEU A 419 -2.43 -0.58 14.30
N PHE A 420 -2.65 -0.32 15.60
CA PHE A 420 -1.94 -1.00 16.70
C PHE A 420 -2.22 -2.50 16.74
N GLY A 421 -3.47 -2.92 16.53
CA GLY A 421 -3.88 -4.31 16.47
C GLY A 421 -3.18 -5.06 15.34
N LEU A 422 -3.08 -4.44 14.16
CA LEU A 422 -2.30 -4.96 13.05
C LEU A 422 -0.84 -5.14 13.46
N GLU A 423 -0.17 -4.10 13.98
CA GLU A 423 1.24 -4.21 14.40
C GLU A 423 1.47 -5.33 15.44
N ARG A 424 0.55 -5.52 16.39
CA ARG A 424 0.63 -6.57 17.43
C ARG A 424 0.40 -7.98 16.92
N LEU A 425 -0.56 -8.18 16.02
CA LEU A 425 -0.74 -9.48 15.34
C LEU A 425 0.45 -9.77 14.42
N GLU A 426 1.20 -8.72 14.09
CA GLU A 426 2.26 -8.70 13.11
C GLU A 426 3.64 -8.48 13.74
N VAL A 427 3.92 -9.04 14.92
CA VAL A 427 5.25 -9.09 15.56
C VAL A 427 6.36 -9.72 14.68
N GLY A 428 6.05 -10.11 13.43
CA GLY A 428 7.03 -10.19 12.34
C GLY A 428 6.66 -9.52 11.00
N ARG A 429 5.42 -9.07 10.74
CA ARG A 429 4.93 -8.68 9.41
C ARG A 429 4.89 -7.17 9.10
N LEU A 430 5.11 -6.27 10.05
CA LEU A 430 5.00 -4.83 9.80
C LEU A 430 5.95 -3.97 10.65
N ALA A 431 7.25 -4.28 10.65
CA ALA A 431 8.25 -3.28 11.10
C ALA A 431 8.14 -1.93 10.32
N SER A 432 7.38 -1.91 9.21
CA SER A 432 7.06 -0.75 8.36
C SER A 432 5.88 0.10 8.81
N ALA A 433 5.02 -0.41 9.71
CA ALA A 433 3.92 0.37 10.27
C ALA A 433 4.37 1.28 11.42
N SER A 434 5.48 0.95 12.10
CA SER A 434 5.89 1.65 13.33
C SER A 434 6.01 3.17 13.18
N PRO A 435 6.64 3.72 12.11
CA PRO A 435 6.74 5.17 11.98
C PRO A 435 5.39 5.85 11.69
N ARG A 436 4.55 5.24 10.84
CA ARG A 436 3.20 5.77 10.55
C ARG A 436 2.36 5.79 11.81
N LEU A 437 2.37 4.71 12.58
CA LEU A 437 1.57 4.56 13.79
C LEU A 437 2.01 5.52 14.90
N GLN A 438 3.32 5.64 15.14
CA GLN A 438 3.86 6.62 16.09
C GLN A 438 3.47 8.04 15.68
N CYS A 439 3.57 8.38 14.39
CA CYS A 439 3.18 9.68 13.86
C CYS A 439 1.68 9.94 14.04
N THR A 440 0.84 8.98 13.67
CA THR A 440 -0.62 9.02 13.83
C THR A 440 -1.04 9.19 15.28
N TRP A 441 -0.40 8.48 16.21
CA TRP A 441 -0.67 8.63 17.64
C TRP A 441 -0.31 10.04 18.13
N ALA A 442 0.86 10.56 17.76
CA ALA A 442 1.27 11.91 18.11
C ALA A 442 0.31 12.98 17.55
N MET A 443 -0.15 12.82 16.31
CA MET A 443 -1.16 13.69 15.71
C MET A 443 -2.46 13.69 16.52
N LEU A 444 -2.91 12.52 16.97
CA LEU A 444 -4.13 12.37 17.74
C LEU A 444 -4.04 13.04 19.12
N VAL A 445 -2.88 12.90 19.78
CA VAL A 445 -2.60 13.60 21.05
C VAL A 445 -2.62 15.11 20.86
N GLU A 446 -2.01 15.62 19.78
CA GLU A 446 -2.01 17.06 19.49
C GLU A 446 -3.41 17.59 19.16
N ILE A 447 -4.22 16.82 18.42
CA ILE A 447 -5.63 17.12 18.16
C ILE A 447 -6.39 17.28 19.49
N ASP A 448 -6.21 16.36 20.45
CA ASP A 448 -6.85 16.43 21.76
C ASP A 448 -6.43 17.66 22.55
N GLN A 449 -5.15 18.03 22.52
CA GLN A 449 -4.65 19.23 23.19
C GLN A 449 -5.31 20.50 22.65
N VAL A 450 -5.42 20.63 21.33
CA VAL A 450 -6.02 21.82 20.71
C VAL A 450 -7.53 21.86 20.94
N THR A 451 -8.22 20.75 20.74
CA THR A 451 -9.70 20.73 20.70
C THR A 451 -10.35 20.61 22.08
N LEU A 452 -9.77 19.85 23.01
CA LEU A 452 -10.35 19.60 24.32
C LEU A 452 -9.84 20.59 25.38
N LEU A 453 -8.57 20.98 25.29
CA LEU A 453 -7.94 21.86 26.28
C LEU A 453 -7.92 23.33 25.84
N GLY A 454 -8.23 23.61 24.57
CA GLY A 454 -8.14 24.97 24.01
C GLY A 454 -6.73 25.53 24.05
N LEU A 455 -5.73 24.66 24.23
CA LEU A 455 -4.35 25.08 24.33
C LEU A 455 -3.90 25.50 22.93
N PRO A 456 -3.39 26.73 22.75
CA PRO A 456 -2.63 27.02 21.54
C PRO A 456 -1.54 25.96 21.45
N THR A 457 -1.21 25.53 20.23
CA THR A 457 -0.14 24.56 19.99
C THR A 457 1.10 24.99 20.75
N LEU A 458 1.31 24.32 21.88
CA LEU A 458 2.19 24.80 22.94
C LEU A 458 3.63 24.76 22.41
N SER A 459 4.42 25.78 22.69
CA SER A 459 5.85 25.56 22.93
C SER A 459 5.93 24.78 24.24
N ILE A 460 5.95 23.45 24.19
CA ILE A 460 6.00 22.58 25.36
C ILE A 460 7.42 22.63 25.94
N ASP A 461 7.75 23.74 26.61
CA ASP A 461 9.04 23.89 27.30
C ASP A 461 9.08 23.11 28.64
N ASN A 462 8.02 22.37 29.00
CA ASN A 462 7.86 21.77 30.34
C ASN A 462 7.43 20.29 30.37
N MET A 463 7.47 19.54 29.25
CA MET A 463 7.46 18.08 29.32
C MET A 463 8.88 17.53 29.25
N ASP A 464 9.26 16.80 30.29
CA ASP A 464 10.57 16.20 30.55
C ASP A 464 10.80 14.95 29.66
N LEU A 465 10.66 15.09 28.34
CA LEU A 465 10.70 13.98 27.40
C LEU A 465 11.73 14.23 26.31
N ASN A 466 12.60 13.23 26.15
CA ASN A 466 13.65 13.02 25.15
C ASN A 466 13.13 12.95 23.69
N VAL A 467 12.02 13.64 23.37
CA VAL A 467 11.23 13.57 22.13
C VAL A 467 11.48 14.80 21.24
N ALA A 468 12.06 15.87 21.79
CA ALA A 468 12.45 17.04 21.00
C ALA A 468 13.42 16.63 19.88
N GLY A 469 12.95 16.66 18.64
CA GLY A 469 13.72 16.26 17.46
C GLY A 469 13.67 14.78 17.09
N LEU A 470 12.69 14.01 17.58
CA LEU A 470 12.46 12.63 17.12
C LEU A 470 12.19 12.62 15.61
N GLU A 471 13.06 11.95 14.85
CA GLU A 471 12.87 11.72 13.42
C GLU A 471 12.35 10.29 13.18
N LEU A 472 11.10 10.18 12.72
CA LEU A 472 10.44 8.92 12.45
C LEU A 472 10.93 8.35 11.11
N GLY A 473 11.69 7.26 11.20
CA GLY A 473 12.19 6.53 10.04
C GLY A 473 11.95 5.04 10.15
N LEU A 474 11.93 4.35 9.01
CA LEU A 474 11.76 2.92 8.91
C LEU A 474 13.06 2.19 9.26
N LYS A 475 13.04 1.39 10.33
CA LYS A 475 14.16 0.56 10.71
C LYS A 475 14.22 -0.70 9.84
N ILE A 476 15.27 -0.83 9.03
CA ILE A 476 15.49 -2.04 8.21
C ILE A 476 16.25 -3.07 9.05
N MET A 477 15.67 -4.27 9.18
CA MET A 477 16.32 -5.41 9.83
C MET A 477 16.88 -6.38 8.78
N SER A 478 18.10 -6.86 9.00
CA SER A 478 18.69 -7.91 8.16
C SER A 478 18.08 -9.27 8.53
N LEU A 479 17.37 -9.90 7.59
CA LEU A 479 16.86 -11.25 7.71
C LEU A 479 18.01 -12.25 7.66
N GLY A 480 18.10 -13.12 8.66
CA GLY A 480 18.96 -14.30 8.63
C GLY A 480 20.37 -14.13 9.20
N LYS A 481 20.72 -13.00 9.82
CA LYS A 481 21.90 -12.91 10.69
C LYS A 481 21.55 -13.38 12.10
N ASP A 482 22.42 -14.21 12.69
CA ASP A 482 22.27 -14.80 14.03
C ASP A 482 21.82 -13.77 15.06
N SER A 483 21.09 -14.24 16.08
CA SER A 483 20.41 -13.49 17.16
C SER A 483 21.25 -12.49 17.98
N ASN A 484 22.49 -12.22 17.57
CA ASN A 484 23.41 -11.24 18.16
C ASN A 484 23.38 -9.87 17.47
N PHE A 485 22.37 -9.58 16.62
CA PHE A 485 22.25 -8.27 15.98
C PHE A 485 22.02 -7.19 17.04
N LYS A 486 22.96 -6.24 17.18
CA LYS A 486 22.77 -5.08 18.04
C LYS A 486 21.83 -4.10 17.36
N GLU A 487 20.90 -3.56 18.13
CA GLU A 487 19.90 -2.59 17.67
C GLU A 487 20.53 -1.35 16.99
N ASP A 488 21.76 -1.01 17.37
CA ASP A 488 22.53 0.13 16.86
C ASP A 488 22.95 0.02 15.39
N ASP A 489 22.96 -1.18 14.79
CA ASP A 489 23.40 -1.39 13.39
C ASP A 489 22.26 -1.20 12.37
N ALA A 490 21.06 -0.85 12.82
CA ALA A 490 19.91 -0.78 11.93
C ALA A 490 19.94 0.48 11.04
N VAL A 491 19.84 0.28 9.73
CA VAL A 491 19.72 1.37 8.77
C VAL A 491 18.30 1.93 8.83
N ILE A 492 18.19 3.22 9.13
CA ILE A 492 16.91 3.94 9.16
C ILE A 492 16.66 4.56 7.78
N THR A 493 15.61 4.13 7.09
CA THR A 493 15.18 4.68 5.78
C THR A 493 13.89 5.47 5.88
N GLU A 494 13.46 6.03 4.75
CA GLU A 494 12.17 6.70 4.65
C GLU A 494 11.01 5.69 4.85
N PRO A 495 10.01 5.98 5.70
CA PRO A 495 8.87 5.11 5.85
C PRO A 495 7.91 5.17 4.66
N LEU A 496 7.11 4.11 4.51
CA LEU A 496 6.11 4.00 3.45
C LEU A 496 4.98 5.00 3.71
N ALA A 497 4.79 5.94 2.78
CA ALA A 497 3.67 6.88 2.76
C ALA A 497 3.51 7.49 1.36
N PHE A 498 2.33 8.09 1.08
CA PHE A 498 2.12 8.80 -0.18
C PHE A 498 3.02 10.02 -0.33
N MET A 499 3.02 10.99 0.58
CA MET A 499 3.92 12.17 0.48
C MET A 499 4.61 12.56 1.80
N GLY A 500 4.54 11.70 2.82
CA GLY A 500 5.02 12.05 4.16
C GLY A 500 4.28 13.25 4.76
N LEU A 501 4.98 14.08 5.52
CA LEU A 501 4.44 15.26 6.20
C LEU A 501 4.68 16.56 5.42
N LEU A 502 5.39 16.52 4.29
CA LEU A 502 5.73 17.70 3.50
C LEU A 502 6.38 18.79 4.35
N GLY A 503 7.38 18.44 5.17
CA GLY A 503 8.14 19.34 6.03
C GLY A 503 7.42 19.81 7.29
N ALA A 504 6.16 19.43 7.49
CA ALA A 504 5.43 19.73 8.72
C ALA A 504 5.97 18.92 9.91
N GLN A 505 5.76 19.45 11.11
CA GLN A 505 6.16 18.82 12.37
C GLN A 505 4.94 18.58 13.23
N VAL A 506 4.89 17.40 13.85
CA VAL A 506 3.83 16.97 14.76
C VAL A 506 4.31 17.14 16.20
N SER A 507 3.44 17.65 17.07
CA SER A 507 3.74 17.88 18.49
C SER A 507 5.07 18.65 18.67
N ASP A 508 5.94 18.19 19.58
CA ASP A 508 7.22 18.80 19.97
C ASP A 508 8.35 18.61 18.95
N GLY A 509 8.03 18.81 17.68
CA GLY A 509 9.02 18.73 16.61
C GLY A 509 9.31 17.30 16.16
N ILE A 510 8.34 16.38 16.28
CA ILE A 510 8.43 15.07 15.64
C ILE A 510 8.46 15.29 14.12
N ARG A 511 9.50 14.73 13.49
CA ARG A 511 9.79 14.87 12.06
C ARG A 511 9.56 13.56 11.37
N TRP A 512 9.17 13.65 10.10
CA TRP A 512 9.18 12.51 9.20
C TRP A 512 10.54 12.42 8.52
N LYS A 513 11.13 11.23 8.49
CA LYS A 513 12.33 10.99 7.67
C LYS A 513 11.90 10.84 6.22
N GLY A 514 12.34 11.75 5.35
CA GLY A 514 12.08 11.63 3.91
C GLY A 514 12.98 12.51 3.07
N ARG A 515 13.22 12.11 1.82
CA ARG A 515 14.13 12.83 0.90
C ARG A 515 13.69 14.28 0.62
N SER A 516 12.39 14.55 0.65
CA SER A 516 11.81 15.85 0.31
C SER A 516 11.49 16.72 1.53
N GLU A 517 11.50 16.15 2.74
CA GLU A 517 10.96 16.78 3.95
C GLU A 517 11.69 18.08 4.32
N GLU A 518 13.02 18.12 4.21
CA GLU A 518 13.78 19.33 4.55
C GLU A 518 13.58 20.45 3.53
N SER A 519 13.50 20.12 2.25
CA SER A 519 13.21 21.10 1.19
C SER A 519 11.83 21.73 1.38
N TRP A 520 10.82 20.93 1.71
CA TRP A 520 9.49 21.43 2.04
C TRP A 520 9.48 22.28 3.32
N ARG A 521 10.22 21.87 4.35
CA ARG A 521 10.35 22.65 5.60
C ARG A 521 10.94 24.03 5.33
N LEU A 522 11.99 24.11 4.51
CA LEU A 522 12.58 25.37 4.09
C LEU A 522 11.58 26.19 3.25
N PHE A 523 10.88 25.56 2.32
CA PHE A 523 9.85 26.21 1.50
C PHE A 523 8.77 26.89 2.36
N TRP A 524 8.25 26.23 3.39
CA TRP A 524 7.27 26.83 4.30
C TRP A 524 7.85 27.99 5.11
N LYS A 525 9.08 27.86 5.61
CA LYS A 525 9.76 28.94 6.36
C LYS A 525 9.96 30.20 5.52
N LEU A 526 10.26 30.06 4.23
CA LEU A 526 10.50 31.19 3.34
C LEU A 526 9.21 31.93 2.93
N ASN A 527 8.05 31.29 3.07
CA ASN A 527 6.77 31.87 2.63
C ASN A 527 5.77 32.12 3.78
N GLY A 528 6.11 31.74 5.01
CA GLY A 528 5.22 31.77 6.19
C GLY A 528 4.86 33.14 6.74
#